data_AF-A0A9W6XJD9-F1
#
_entry.id   AF-A0A9W6XJD9-F1
#
_cell.length_a   1.000
_cell.length_b   1.000
_cell.length_c   1.000
_cell.angle_alpha   90.00
_cell.angle_beta   90.00
_cell.angle_gamma   90.00
#
_symmetry.space_group_name_H-M   'P 1'
#
loop_
_entity.id
_entity.type
_entity.pdbx_description
1 polymer ?
#
loop_
_entity_poly.entity_id
_entity_poly.type
_entity_poly.pdbx_seq_one_letter_code
_entity_poly.pdbx_strand_id
1 'polypeptide(L)'
;MAVSQRHTQLGAAPHIVHEYCLLFRHGTPVHLAVDEHNASASLTAQATSTPRGFVNAVMNDNVRFGEFMGVELLLNQWERYSLFHAGIQWTMKSLDIVQLAEPWVSKADNQAPMVVSIPADLRVRYSRRTIEEVFPHVVGDEALVQSLVSDWRPRTRA
;
A
#
# COMPACT_ATOMS: atom_id res chain seq x y z
N MET A 1 -22.04 -21.91 -24.50
CA MET A 1 -20.65 -21.94 -23.98
C MET A 1 -20.72 -21.84 -22.47
N ALA A 2 -20.41 -22.92 -21.76
CA ALA A 2 -20.51 -22.98 -20.30
C ALA A 2 -19.18 -22.51 -19.69
N VAL A 3 -19.20 -21.37 -19.01
CA VAL A 3 -18.10 -20.91 -18.17
C VAL A 3 -18.06 -21.86 -16.98
N SER A 4 -17.08 -22.78 -16.98
CA SER A 4 -16.82 -23.66 -15.86
C SER A 4 -16.28 -22.81 -14.71
N GLN A 5 -17.17 -22.46 -13.77
CA GLN A 5 -16.79 -21.97 -12.45
C GLN A 5 -16.11 -23.12 -11.69
N ARG A 6 -14.85 -23.40 -12.03
CA ARG A 6 -14.01 -24.21 -11.17
C ARG A 6 -13.69 -23.35 -9.94
N HIS A 7 -14.10 -23.82 -8.77
CA HIS A 7 -13.63 -23.37 -7.45
C HIS A 7 -12.12 -23.61 -7.34
N THR A 8 -11.34 -22.85 -8.10
CA THR A 8 -9.88 -22.87 -8.13
C THR A 8 -9.40 -21.64 -7.36
N GLN A 9 -8.21 -21.69 -6.76
CA GLN A 9 -7.55 -20.54 -6.11
C GLN A 9 -7.57 -19.25 -6.98
N LEU A 10 -7.67 -19.41 -8.31
CA LEU A 10 -7.88 -18.35 -9.30
C LEU A 10 -9.14 -17.49 -9.08
N GLY A 11 -10.22 -18.06 -8.54
CA GLY A 11 -11.47 -17.34 -8.26
C GLY A 11 -11.43 -16.55 -6.95
N ALA A 12 -10.58 -16.94 -5.99
CA ALA A 12 -10.46 -16.25 -4.70
C ALA A 12 -9.52 -15.03 -4.77
N ALA A 13 -8.54 -15.03 -5.67
CA ALA A 13 -7.54 -13.97 -5.72
C ALA A 13 -8.12 -12.55 -5.98
N PRO A 14 -9.10 -12.35 -6.88
CA PRO A 14 -9.75 -11.05 -7.04
C PRO A 14 -10.40 -10.55 -5.76
N HIS A 15 -11.04 -11.46 -4.99
CA HIS A 15 -11.66 -11.12 -3.72
C HIS A 15 -10.61 -10.77 -2.66
N ILE A 16 -9.50 -11.51 -2.60
CA ILE A 16 -8.38 -11.21 -1.69
C ILE A 16 -7.77 -9.84 -2.02
N VAL A 17 -7.51 -9.57 -3.30
CA VAL A 17 -6.96 -8.29 -3.75
C VAL A 17 -7.94 -7.15 -3.47
N HIS A 18 -9.24 -7.37 -3.70
CA HIS A 18 -10.27 -6.40 -3.39
C HIS A 18 -10.33 -6.07 -1.89
N GLU A 19 -10.32 -7.10 -1.04
CA GLU A 19 -10.31 -6.94 0.41
C GLU A 19 -9.04 -6.22 0.90
N TYR A 20 -7.88 -6.60 0.39
CA TYR A 20 -6.62 -5.90 0.65
C TYR A 20 -6.75 -4.40 0.35
N CYS A 21 -7.27 -4.06 -0.83
CA CYS A 21 -7.45 -2.69 -1.25
C CYS A 21 -8.46 -1.92 -0.37
N LEU A 22 -9.53 -2.58 0.09
CA LEU A 22 -10.48 -1.99 1.01
C LEU A 22 -9.88 -1.75 2.40
N LEU A 23 -9.10 -2.69 2.92
CA LEU A 23 -8.47 -2.59 4.25
C LEU A 23 -7.49 -1.41 4.32
N PHE A 24 -6.71 -1.21 3.26
CA PHE A 24 -5.70 -0.15 3.22
C PHE A 24 -6.16 1.12 2.51
N ARG A 25 -7.46 1.24 2.17
CA ARG A 25 -7.98 2.38 1.40
C ARG A 25 -7.72 3.74 2.04
N HIS A 26 -7.51 3.79 3.35
CA HIS A 26 -7.21 5.01 4.10
C HIS A 26 -5.83 4.97 4.78
N GLY A 27 -4.94 4.09 4.31
CA GLY A 27 -3.77 3.68 5.07
C GLY A 27 -4.12 2.58 6.07
N THR A 28 -3.18 2.29 6.98
CA THR A 28 -3.42 1.40 8.11
C THR A 28 -3.66 2.23 9.37
N PRO A 29 -4.66 1.90 10.20
CA PRO A 29 -4.80 2.51 11.51
C PRO A 29 -3.53 2.21 12.33
N VAL A 30 -2.79 3.25 12.71
CA VAL A 30 -1.53 3.13 13.46
C VAL A 30 -1.69 3.71 14.86
N HIS A 31 -1.19 2.98 15.86
CA HIS A 31 -0.93 3.52 17.18
C HIS A 31 0.50 4.05 17.24
N LEU A 32 0.66 5.27 17.76
CA LEU A 32 1.98 5.86 18.00
C LEU A 32 2.52 5.32 19.32
N ALA A 33 3.60 4.56 19.26
CA ALA A 33 4.39 4.16 20.41
C ALA A 33 5.70 4.95 20.43
N VAL A 34 6.19 5.28 21.62
CA VAL A 34 7.54 5.82 21.78
C VAL A 34 8.49 4.63 21.86
N ASP A 35 9.47 4.57 20.96
CA ASP A 35 10.53 3.57 21.07
C ASP A 35 11.53 4.02 22.15
N GLU A 36 11.31 3.52 23.37
CA GLU A 36 12.15 3.82 24.54
C GLU A 36 13.57 3.23 24.43
N HIS A 37 13.82 2.32 23.49
CA HIS A 37 15.14 1.70 23.29
C HIS A 37 16.07 2.50 22.38
N ASN A 38 15.57 3.54 21.70
CA ASN A 38 16.39 4.47 20.94
C ASN A 38 16.67 5.73 21.77
N ALA A 39 17.95 6.08 21.97
CA ALA A 39 18.39 7.23 22.77
C ALA A 39 17.86 8.60 22.27
N SER A 40 17.32 8.63 21.05
CA SER A 40 16.44 9.68 20.53
C SER A 40 15.03 9.10 20.46
N ALA A 41 14.15 9.50 21.38
CA ALA A 41 12.77 9.03 21.43
C ALA A 41 12.07 9.23 20.07
N SER A 42 12.00 8.16 19.27
CA SER A 42 11.38 8.17 17.95
C SER A 42 9.99 7.55 18.04
N LEU A 43 9.02 8.15 17.35
CA LEU A 43 7.66 7.62 17.28
C LEU A 43 7.63 6.47 16.27
N THR A 44 7.34 5.27 16.74
CA THR A 44 7.10 4.10 15.89
C THR A 44 5.60 3.90 15.72
N ALA A 45 5.16 3.64 14.50
CA ALA A 45 3.78 3.28 14.20
C ALA A 45 3.59 1.78 14.32
N GLN A 46 2.47 1.34 14.91
CA GLN A 46 2.06 -0.07 14.94
C GLN A 46 0.64 -0.21 14.38
N ALA A 47 0.47 -1.03 13.35
CA ALA A 47 -0.82 -1.32 12.75
C ALA A 47 -1.73 -2.09 13.72
N THR A 48 -3.04 -1.86 13.61
CA THR A 48 -4.03 -2.67 14.34
C THR A 48 -3.97 -4.14 13.90
N SER A 49 -4.50 -5.03 14.75
CA SER A 49 -4.45 -6.48 14.52
C SER A 49 -5.22 -6.93 13.27
N THR A 50 -6.20 -6.17 12.79
CA THR A 50 -7.07 -6.58 11.67
C THR A 50 -6.35 -6.58 10.31
N PRO A 51 -5.72 -5.48 9.81
CA PRO A 51 -4.98 -5.54 8.55
C PRO A 51 -3.78 -6.49 8.63
N ARG A 52 -3.09 -6.54 9.77
CA ARG A 52 -1.95 -7.44 10.00
C ARG A 52 -2.37 -8.91 9.96
N GLY A 53 -3.47 -9.27 10.63
CA GLY A 53 -4.00 -10.63 10.62
C GLY A 53 -4.45 -11.07 9.24
N PHE A 54 -5.10 -10.18 8.48
CA PHE A 54 -5.49 -10.45 7.11
C PHE A 54 -4.29 -10.74 6.21
N VAL A 55 -3.27 -9.86 6.21
CA VAL A 55 -2.09 -10.03 5.35
C VAL A 55 -1.34 -11.33 5.66
N ASN A 56 -1.14 -11.64 6.94
CA ASN A 56 -0.51 -12.91 7.36
C ASN A 56 -1.31 -14.15 6.95
N ALA A 57 -2.64 -14.05 6.85
CA ALA A 57 -3.48 -15.17 6.47
C ALA A 57 -3.50 -15.44 4.95
N VAL A 58 -3.26 -14.42 4.12
CA VAL A 58 -3.46 -14.51 2.66
C VAL A 58 -2.18 -14.43 1.83
N MET A 59 -1.07 -13.93 2.40
CA MET A 59 0.21 -13.79 1.71
C MET A 59 1.19 -14.90 2.11
N ASN A 60 2.03 -15.31 1.16
CA ASN A 60 3.16 -16.19 1.46
C ASN A 60 4.26 -15.40 2.19
N ASP A 61 5.01 -16.06 3.07
CA ASP A 61 6.17 -15.50 3.79
C ASP A 61 7.20 -14.89 2.84
N ASN A 62 7.30 -15.38 1.60
CA ASN A 62 8.20 -14.85 0.57
C ASN A 62 7.58 -13.76 -0.33
N VAL A 63 6.45 -13.17 0.07
CA VAL A 63 5.80 -12.08 -0.69
C VAL A 63 6.81 -10.98 -1.01
N ARG A 64 6.79 -10.50 -2.25
CA ARG A 64 7.69 -9.44 -2.71
C ARG A 64 6.94 -8.14 -2.94
N PHE A 65 7.54 -7.04 -2.52
CA PHE A 65 7.09 -5.69 -2.81
C PHE A 65 8.28 -4.88 -3.34
N GLY A 66 8.36 -4.75 -4.67
CA GLY A 66 9.57 -4.26 -5.33
C GLY A 66 10.78 -5.12 -5.01
N GLU A 67 11.82 -4.50 -4.46
CA GLU A 67 13.06 -5.17 -4.01
C GLU A 67 12.95 -5.82 -2.62
N PHE A 68 11.86 -5.56 -1.88
CA PHE A 68 11.67 -6.08 -0.53
C PHE A 68 10.96 -7.44 -0.52
N MET A 69 11.29 -8.28 0.47
CA MET A 69 10.70 -9.61 0.67
C MET A 69 10.20 -9.77 2.11
N GLY A 70 8.98 -10.28 2.27
CA GLY A 70 8.37 -10.59 3.56
C GLY A 70 7.18 -9.69 3.93
N VAL A 71 6.22 -10.29 4.63
CA VAL A 71 4.98 -9.63 5.09
C VAL A 71 5.27 -8.43 6.00
N GLU A 72 6.24 -8.57 6.91
CA GLU A 72 6.60 -7.50 7.85
C GLU A 72 7.07 -6.23 7.13
N LEU A 73 7.85 -6.35 6.06
CA LEU A 73 8.31 -5.18 5.30
C LEU A 73 7.15 -4.47 4.60
N LEU A 74 6.18 -5.22 4.09
CA LEU A 74 4.96 -4.64 3.51
C LEU A 74 4.14 -3.88 4.56
N LEU A 75 3.94 -4.48 5.74
CA LEU A 75 3.20 -3.84 6.82
C LEU A 75 3.91 -2.58 7.34
N ASN A 76 5.23 -2.65 7.53
CA ASN A 76 6.06 -1.51 7.93
C ASN A 76 5.93 -0.34 6.94
N GLN A 77 5.80 -0.61 5.64
CA GLN A 77 5.58 0.44 4.64
C GLN A 77 4.22 1.10 4.81
N TRP A 78 3.16 0.32 5.02
CA TRP A 78 1.83 0.86 5.29
C TRP A 78 1.80 1.70 6.57
N GLU A 79 2.47 1.25 7.63
CA GLU A 79 2.60 1.98 8.88
C GLU A 79 3.32 3.31 8.68
N ARG A 80 4.49 3.31 8.02
CA ARG A 80 5.25 4.53 7.72
C ARG A 80 4.47 5.50 6.86
N TYR A 81 3.84 5.06 5.78
CA TYR A 81 3.07 5.97 4.94
C TYR A 81 1.86 6.55 5.66
N SER A 82 1.19 5.75 6.50
CA SER A 82 0.06 6.22 7.32
C SER A 82 0.51 7.19 8.41
N LEU A 83 1.75 7.07 8.88
CA LEU A 83 2.37 7.96 9.85
C LEU A 83 2.84 9.28 9.23
N PHE A 84 3.45 9.21 8.04
CA PHE A 84 4.11 10.34 7.40
C PHE A 84 3.13 11.27 6.71
N HIS A 85 1.98 10.77 6.26
CA HIS A 85 0.97 11.57 5.56
C HIS A 85 -0.18 11.96 6.49
N ALA A 86 -0.70 13.18 6.33
CA ALA A 86 -1.88 13.65 7.09
C ALA A 86 -3.20 13.05 6.59
N GLY A 87 -3.14 12.22 5.55
CA GLY A 87 -4.29 11.48 5.03
C GLY A 87 -3.90 10.70 3.79
N ILE A 88 -4.35 9.46 3.73
CA ILE A 88 -4.30 8.62 2.54
C ILE A 88 -5.73 8.29 2.16
N GLN A 89 -6.03 8.36 0.87
CA GLN A 89 -7.25 7.83 0.32
C GLN A 89 -6.94 7.18 -1.02
N TRP A 90 -7.24 5.91 -1.09
CA TRP A 90 -7.13 5.10 -2.28
C TRP A 90 -8.54 4.72 -2.75
N THR A 91 -8.80 4.87 -4.05
CA THR A 91 -10.11 4.60 -4.65
C THR A 91 -9.92 3.72 -5.88
N MET A 92 -10.31 2.45 -5.77
CA MET A 92 -10.32 1.52 -6.89
C MET A 92 -11.26 1.99 -7.99
N LYS A 93 -10.83 1.92 -9.25
CA LYS A 93 -11.69 2.14 -10.41
C LYS A 93 -12.14 0.82 -11.02
N SER A 94 -11.22 -0.12 -11.13
CA SER A 94 -11.48 -1.48 -11.60
C SER A 94 -10.49 -2.47 -11.00
N LEU A 95 -10.77 -3.75 -11.22
CA LEU A 95 -9.88 -4.86 -10.91
C LEU A 95 -9.97 -5.83 -12.08
N ASP A 96 -8.84 -6.06 -12.74
CA ASP A 96 -8.74 -6.84 -13.96
C ASP A 96 -7.75 -7.99 -13.76
N ILE A 97 -8.13 -9.21 -14.13
CA ILE A 97 -7.24 -10.37 -14.06
C ILE A 97 -6.63 -10.60 -15.44
N VAL A 98 -5.30 -10.58 -15.50
CA VAL A 98 -4.53 -10.86 -16.69
C VAL A 98 -3.75 -12.15 -16.46
N GLN A 99 -4.03 -13.18 -17.25
CA GLN A 99 -3.21 -14.38 -17.27
C GLN A 99 -2.09 -14.19 -18.29
N LEU A 100 -0.83 -14.24 -17.84
CA LEU A 100 0.28 -14.09 -18.77
C LEU A 100 0.41 -15.36 -19.60
N ALA A 101 0.45 -15.23 -20.93
CA ALA A 101 0.41 -16.40 -21.83
C ALA A 101 1.72 -17.22 -21.87
N GLU A 102 2.82 -16.71 -21.32
CA GLU A 102 4.15 -17.32 -21.43
C GLU A 102 4.78 -17.54 -20.05
N PRO A 103 5.21 -18.77 -19.71
CA PRO A 103 5.94 -19.05 -18.48
C PRO A 103 7.39 -18.60 -18.65
N TRP A 104 7.65 -17.33 -18.35
CA TRP A 104 9.02 -16.85 -18.14
C TRP A 104 9.50 -17.42 -16.80
N VAL A 105 10.26 -18.53 -16.88
CA VAL A 105 11.04 -19.20 -15.83
C VAL A 105 10.38 -20.44 -15.17
N SER A 106 10.95 -21.59 -15.55
CA SER A 106 11.05 -22.88 -14.84
C SER A 106 9.84 -23.81 -14.74
N LYS A 107 9.97 -24.94 -15.44
CA LYS A 107 9.12 -26.15 -15.55
C LYS A 107 8.85 -26.92 -14.23
N ALA A 108 8.81 -26.26 -13.07
CA ALA A 108 8.52 -26.95 -11.81
C ALA A 108 7.03 -26.93 -11.45
N ASP A 109 6.29 -25.90 -11.89
CA ASP A 109 4.86 -25.77 -11.63
C ASP A 109 4.18 -25.22 -12.89
N ASN A 110 3.34 -26.02 -13.54
CA ASN A 110 2.81 -25.75 -14.89
C ASN A 110 1.72 -24.65 -14.93
N GLN A 111 1.73 -23.70 -14.00
CA GLN A 111 0.72 -22.65 -13.91
C GLN A 111 1.34 -21.30 -14.30
N ALA A 112 0.83 -20.73 -15.39
CA ALA A 112 1.20 -19.39 -15.80
C ALA A 112 0.87 -18.36 -14.70
N PRO A 113 1.72 -17.36 -14.47
CA PRO A 113 1.50 -16.38 -13.41
C PRO A 113 0.23 -15.58 -13.68
N MET A 114 -0.63 -15.50 -12.65
CA MET A 114 -1.80 -14.65 -12.65
C MET A 114 -1.39 -13.25 -12.19
N VAL A 115 -1.74 -12.25 -12.98
CA VAL A 115 -1.53 -10.84 -12.67
C VAL A 115 -2.88 -10.21 -12.40
N VAL A 116 -2.99 -9.44 -11.32
CA VAL A 116 -4.18 -8.62 -11.04
C VAL A 116 -3.80 -7.16 -11.21
N SER A 117 -4.44 -6.48 -12.16
CA SER A 117 -4.29 -5.05 -12.43
C SER A 117 -5.36 -4.28 -11.68
N ILE A 118 -4.96 -3.19 -11.01
CA ILE A 118 -5.85 -2.40 -10.16
C ILE A 118 -5.72 -0.91 -10.51
N PRO A 119 -6.40 -0.44 -11.57
CA PRO A 119 -6.51 0.99 -11.83
C PRO A 119 -7.16 1.70 -10.65
N ALA A 120 -6.50 2.72 -10.11
CA ALA A 120 -6.97 3.44 -8.92
C ALA A 120 -6.50 4.89 -8.87
N ASP A 121 -7.24 5.70 -8.13
CA ASP A 121 -6.79 7.04 -7.72
C ASP A 121 -6.20 6.98 -6.31
N LEU A 122 -4.98 7.47 -6.16
CA LEU A 122 -4.34 7.68 -4.86
C LEU A 122 -4.30 9.19 -4.56
N ARG A 123 -5.00 9.59 -3.50
CA ARG A 123 -4.95 10.94 -2.95
C ARG A 123 -4.20 10.89 -1.62
N VAL A 124 -3.24 11.79 -1.48
CA VAL A 124 -2.42 11.88 -0.29
C VAL A 124 -2.38 13.32 0.15
N ARG A 125 -2.63 13.56 1.44
CA ARG A 125 -2.51 14.89 2.04
C ARG A 125 -1.16 15.01 2.71
N TYR A 126 -0.37 15.96 2.23
CA TYR A 126 0.96 16.21 2.76
C TYR A 126 0.87 17.00 4.07
N SER A 127 1.85 16.77 4.92
CA SER A 127 2.10 17.50 6.16
C SER A 127 3.56 17.90 6.22
N ARG A 128 3.93 18.75 7.18
CA ARG A 128 5.35 19.05 7.43
C ARG A 128 6.14 17.77 7.71
N ARG A 129 5.57 16.84 8.47
CA ARG A 129 6.15 15.51 8.69
C ARG A 129 6.37 14.73 7.40
N THR A 130 5.46 14.83 6.43
CA THR A 130 5.66 14.20 5.11
C THR A 130 6.94 14.70 4.46
N ILE A 131 7.17 16.01 4.51
CA ILE A 131 8.36 16.62 3.92
C ILE A 131 9.61 16.14 4.65
N GLU A 132 9.60 16.19 5.98
CA GLU A 132 10.75 15.78 6.81
C GLU A 132 11.15 14.31 6.59
N GLU A 133 10.16 13.41 6.47
CA GLU A 133 10.39 11.96 6.42
C GLU A 133 10.54 11.41 5.00
N VAL A 134 9.86 12.01 4.02
CA VAL A 134 9.79 11.48 2.63
C VAL A 134 10.62 12.32 1.66
N PHE A 135 10.67 13.65 1.86
CA PHE A 135 11.37 14.58 0.98
C PHE A 135 12.33 15.50 1.75
N PRO A 136 13.26 14.95 2.56
CA PRO A 136 14.08 15.74 3.48
C PRO A 136 14.90 16.84 2.78
N HIS A 137 15.23 16.62 1.51
CA HIS A 137 15.98 17.56 0.68
C HIS A 137 15.24 18.89 0.39
N VAL A 138 13.90 18.95 0.55
CA VAL A 138 13.14 20.19 0.32
C VAL A 138 12.76 20.92 1.62
N VAL A 139 13.13 20.40 2.79
CA VAL A 139 12.81 21.01 4.10
C VAL A 139 13.34 22.44 4.22
N GLY A 140 14.45 22.76 3.54
CA GLY A 140 15.02 24.11 3.54
C GLY A 140 14.27 25.14 2.66
N ASP A 141 13.40 24.70 1.75
CA ASP A 141 12.60 25.59 0.91
C ASP A 141 11.22 25.79 1.52
N GLU A 142 11.13 26.71 2.48
CA GLU A 142 9.87 26.98 3.21
C GLU A 142 8.73 27.41 2.27
N ALA A 143 9.01 28.11 1.17
CA ALA A 143 7.97 28.52 0.24
C ALA A 143 7.34 27.30 -0.46
N LEU A 144 8.18 26.36 -0.91
CA LEU A 144 7.73 25.11 -1.48
C LEU A 144 7.00 24.23 -0.46
N VAL A 145 7.55 24.09 0.76
CA VAL A 145 6.93 23.32 1.84
C VAL A 145 5.54 23.85 2.16
N GLN A 146 5.37 25.18 2.29
CA GLN A 146 4.05 25.77 2.52
C GLN A 146 3.11 25.52 1.35
N SER A 147 3.58 25.63 0.10
CA SER A 147 2.75 25.32 -1.07
C SER A 147 2.27 23.87 -1.09
N LEU A 148 3.09 22.92 -0.62
CA LEU A 148 2.78 21.48 -0.62
C LEU A 148 1.87 21.06 0.52
N VAL A 149 2.01 21.69 1.69
CA VAL A 149 1.23 21.36 2.90
C VAL A 149 -0.08 22.16 2.96
N SER A 150 -0.14 23.33 2.32
CA SER A 150 -1.37 24.10 2.24
C SER A 150 -2.47 23.35 1.47
N ASP A 151 -3.71 23.47 1.95
CA ASP A 151 -4.87 22.83 1.33
C ASP A 151 -4.99 23.32 -0.12
N TRP A 152 -4.75 22.43 -1.09
CA TRP A 152 -4.90 22.74 -2.49
C TRP A 152 -6.38 23.06 -2.78
N ARG A 153 -6.72 24.35 -2.87
CA ARG A 153 -8.00 24.79 -3.43
C ARG A 153 -7.87 24.95 -4.94
N PRO A 154 -8.66 24.24 -5.75
CA PRO A 154 -8.62 24.40 -7.20
C PRO A 154 -8.76 25.89 -7.54
N ARG A 155 -7.79 26.44 -8.27
CA ARG A 155 -7.93 27.76 -8.90
C ARG A 155 -9.10 27.66 -9.87
N THR A 156 -10.29 28.08 -9.43
CA THR A 156 -11.39 28.39 -10.34
C THR A 156 -10.88 29.48 -11.26
N ARG A 157 -10.66 29.14 -12.53
CA ARG A 157 -10.50 30.16 -13.57
C ARG A 157 -11.79 30.98 -13.61
N ALA A 158 -11.66 32.28 -13.37
CA ALA A 158 -12.67 33.27 -13.74
C ALA A 158 -12.66 33.44 -15.27
#